data_AF-A0A7X7UXR8-F1
#
_entry.id   AF-A0A7X7UXR8-F1
#
_cell.length_a   1.000
_cell.length_b   1.000
_cell.length_c   1.000
_cell.angle_alpha   90.00
_cell.angle_beta   90.00
_cell.angle_gamma   90.00
#
_symmetry.space_group_name_H-M   'P 1'
#
loop_
_entity.id
_entity.type
_entity.pdbx_description
1 polymer ?
#
loop_
_entity_poly.entity_id
_entity_poly.type
_entity_poly.pdbx_seq_one_letter_code
_entity_poly.pdbx_strand_id
1 'polypeptide(L)'
;MIKLIRSAVLFFFIFVLISSVYGQSVQELITEGDNLATKQFNNEKALEKFLQAEKLEPKNFEILWRISRSYVDIAEHMPSSTDAQEEAQLAKYQLAVDYAEKAVREAPNKTITLLRRAIANGRLALFKGVFTAVGLVNKVKDDCEKAIKLNNGGQEVLSVAYYVLGRTHFKVCEKSYLVRLPIGLGWGDMDKAIANLKKSVELRPNFRMSQLELAKAYIEEDEEELAKKHLQIIPTLPVLDEDDAQFLKESKELLKKLN
;
A
#
# COMPACT_ATOMS: atom_id res chain seq x y z
N MET A 1 8.18 -52.07 22.43
CA MET A 1 7.63 -51.46 21.20
C MET A 1 6.28 -50.77 21.43
N ILE A 2 5.23 -51.45 21.90
CA ILE A 2 3.88 -50.87 22.04
C ILE A 2 3.80 -49.65 22.98
N LYS A 3 4.52 -49.63 24.12
CA LYS A 3 4.59 -48.46 25.01
C LYS A 3 5.26 -47.24 24.36
N LEU A 4 6.31 -47.46 23.57
CA LEU A 4 7.02 -46.39 22.85
C LEU A 4 6.13 -45.75 21.78
N ILE A 5 5.37 -46.57 21.04
CA ILE A 5 4.42 -46.11 20.02
C ILE A 5 3.27 -45.32 20.66
N ARG A 6 2.73 -45.75 21.81
CA ARG A 6 1.70 -45.00 22.54
C ARG A 6 2.19 -43.65 23.06
N SER A 7 3.42 -43.56 23.58
CA SER A 7 4.01 -42.29 24.00
C SER A 7 4.26 -41.35 22.80
N ALA A 8 4.76 -41.86 21.68
CA ALA A 8 4.98 -41.05 20.47
C ALA A 8 3.66 -40.50 19.89
N VAL A 9 2.59 -41.31 19.89
CA VAL A 9 1.25 -40.87 19.48
C VAL A 9 0.72 -39.78 20.42
N LEU A 10 0.89 -39.93 21.75
CA LEU A 10 0.45 -38.92 22.71
C LEU A 10 1.20 -37.59 22.55
N PHE A 11 2.53 -37.62 22.34
CA PHE A 11 3.33 -36.42 22.07
C PHE A 11 2.94 -35.75 20.74
N PHE A 12 2.66 -36.54 19.71
CA PHE A 12 2.16 -36.03 18.43
C PHE A 12 0.79 -35.35 18.60
N PHE A 13 -0.14 -35.94 19.34
CA PHE A 13 -1.44 -35.34 19.64
C PHE A 13 -1.32 -34.05 20.46
N ILE A 14 -0.44 -34.01 21.47
CA ILE A 14 -0.19 -32.79 22.26
C ILE A 14 0.43 -31.69 21.37
N PHE A 15 1.39 -32.03 20.51
CA PHE A 15 2.00 -31.09 19.58
C PHE A 15 0.96 -30.49 18.62
N VAL A 16 0.08 -31.32 18.04
CA VAL A 16 -0.99 -30.87 17.15
C VAL A 16 -2.00 -29.96 17.86
N LEU A 17 -2.36 -30.28 19.12
CA LEU A 17 -3.27 -29.46 19.92
C LEU A 17 -2.66 -28.08 20.23
N ILE A 18 -1.39 -28.04 20.62
CA ILE A 18 -0.69 -26.78 20.92
C ILE A 18 -0.59 -25.91 19.67
N SER A 19 -0.18 -26.46 18.52
CA SER A 19 -0.11 -25.70 17.25
C SER A 19 -1.47 -25.13 16.82
N SER A 20 -2.56 -25.88 17.09
CA SER A 20 -3.92 -25.43 16.76
C SER A 20 -4.37 -24.23 17.60
N VAL A 21 -4.04 -24.22 18.91
CA VAL A 21 -4.37 -23.10 19.81
C VAL A 21 -3.60 -21.83 19.44
N TYR A 22 -2.31 -21.95 19.13
CA TYR A 22 -1.50 -20.81 18.67
C TYR A 22 -2.05 -20.20 17.37
N GLY A 23 -2.37 -21.03 16.37
CA GLY A 23 -2.94 -20.56 15.11
C GLY A 23 -4.28 -19.85 15.29
N GLN A 24 -5.13 -20.34 16.20
CA GLN A 24 -6.40 -19.66 16.53
C GLN A 24 -6.15 -18.27 17.14
N SER A 25 -5.21 -18.16 18.09
CA SER A 25 -4.88 -16.86 18.70
C SER A 25 -4.30 -15.85 17.71
N VAL A 26 -3.50 -16.30 16.73
CA VAL A 26 -2.90 -15.42 15.70
C VAL A 26 -3.98 -14.88 14.76
N GLN A 27 -4.89 -15.74 14.32
CA GLN A 27 -5.97 -15.33 13.42
C GLN A 27 -6.93 -14.35 14.08
N GLU A 28 -7.20 -14.52 15.38
CA GLU A 28 -7.99 -13.57 16.17
C GLU A 28 -7.31 -12.19 16.23
N LEU A 29 -6.01 -12.14 16.52
CA LEU A 29 -5.23 -10.89 16.53
C LEU A 29 -5.20 -10.21 15.15
N ILE A 30 -5.02 -10.97 14.07
CA ILE A 30 -5.08 -10.44 12.69
C ILE A 30 -6.46 -9.85 12.42
N THR A 31 -7.53 -10.55 12.78
CA THR A 31 -8.91 -10.13 12.53
C THR A 31 -9.24 -8.85 13.31
N GLU A 32 -8.84 -8.77 14.57
CA GLU A 32 -9.02 -7.57 15.39
C GLU A 32 -8.23 -6.38 14.82
N GLY A 33 -6.96 -6.61 14.45
CA GLY A 33 -6.13 -5.59 13.82
C GLY A 33 -6.69 -5.10 12.48
N ASP A 34 -7.21 -5.98 11.63
CA ASP A 34 -7.83 -5.60 10.36
C ASP A 34 -9.13 -4.80 10.57
N ASN A 35 -9.93 -5.15 11.57
CA ASN A 35 -11.12 -4.35 11.94
C ASN A 35 -10.73 -2.95 12.42
N LEU A 36 -9.69 -2.84 13.26
CA LEU A 36 -9.17 -1.55 13.72
C LEU A 36 -8.65 -0.71 12.56
N ALA A 37 -7.84 -1.28 11.67
CA ALA A 37 -7.26 -0.57 10.54
C ALA A 37 -8.30 -0.16 9.49
N THR A 38 -9.22 -1.06 9.12
CA THR A 38 -10.07 -0.86 7.92
C THR A 38 -11.48 -0.39 8.20
N LYS A 39 -11.97 -0.51 9.45
CA LYS A 39 -13.33 -0.07 9.84
C LYS A 39 -13.31 1.13 10.77
N GLN A 40 -12.28 1.23 11.61
CA GLN A 40 -12.14 2.31 12.60
C GLN A 40 -11.02 3.29 12.25
N PHE A 41 -10.18 2.97 11.26
CA PHE A 41 -8.98 3.74 10.89
C PHE A 41 -8.07 4.02 12.10
N ASN A 42 -7.99 3.06 13.03
CA ASN A 42 -7.15 3.15 14.22
C ASN A 42 -5.85 2.36 14.02
N ASN A 43 -4.95 2.95 13.25
CA ASN A 43 -3.72 2.30 12.79
C ASN A 43 -2.72 1.98 13.92
N GLU A 44 -2.69 2.78 14.99
CA GLU A 44 -1.86 2.50 16.17
C GLU A 44 -2.32 1.25 16.92
N LYS A 45 -3.63 1.13 17.21
CA LYS A 45 -4.16 -0.07 17.86
C LYS A 45 -4.08 -1.30 16.95
N ALA A 46 -4.26 -1.12 15.64
CA ALA A 46 -4.05 -2.19 14.69
C ALA A 46 -2.60 -2.71 14.74
N LEU A 47 -1.63 -1.80 14.75
CA LEU A 47 -0.20 -2.12 14.87
C LEU A 47 0.09 -2.91 16.16
N GLU A 48 -0.47 -2.51 17.29
CA GLU A 48 -0.32 -3.25 18.56
C GLU A 48 -0.76 -4.72 18.42
N LYS A 49 -1.89 -4.97 17.77
CA LYS A 49 -2.40 -6.34 17.54
C LYS A 49 -1.52 -7.13 16.60
N PHE A 50 -1.03 -6.51 15.52
CA PHE A 50 -0.13 -7.20 14.60
C PHE A 50 1.24 -7.49 15.21
N LEU A 51 1.78 -6.61 16.07
CA LEU A 51 3.01 -6.87 16.82
C LEU A 51 2.84 -7.97 17.87
N GLN A 52 1.66 -8.11 18.48
CA GLN A 52 1.35 -9.28 19.32
C GLN A 52 1.33 -10.56 18.50
N ALA A 53 0.75 -10.53 17.30
CA ALA A 53 0.72 -11.68 16.40
C ALA A 53 2.14 -12.06 15.90
N GLU A 54 2.99 -11.08 15.60
CA GLU A 54 4.39 -11.33 15.17
C GLU A 54 5.19 -12.07 16.24
N LYS A 55 4.97 -11.79 17.53
CA LYS A 55 5.64 -12.53 18.62
C LYS A 55 5.32 -14.03 18.60
N LEU A 56 4.14 -14.41 18.12
CA LEU A 56 3.70 -15.79 18.01
C LEU A 56 4.19 -16.42 16.69
N GLU A 57 4.12 -15.68 15.59
CA GLU A 57 4.52 -16.14 14.26
C GLU A 57 5.41 -15.11 13.52
N PRO A 58 6.70 -14.99 13.85
CA PRO A 58 7.56 -13.90 13.39
C PRO A 58 7.90 -13.91 11.90
N LYS A 59 7.57 -15.00 11.19
CA LYS A 59 7.79 -15.16 9.74
C LYS A 59 6.50 -15.23 8.94
N ASN A 60 5.35 -15.04 9.57
CA ASN A 60 4.08 -15.07 8.85
C ASN A 60 3.92 -13.79 8.01
N PHE A 61 4.03 -13.93 6.69
CA PHE A 61 3.93 -12.80 5.76
C PHE A 61 2.60 -12.04 5.91
N GLU A 62 1.51 -12.72 6.30
CA GLU A 62 0.20 -12.10 6.52
C GLU A 62 0.25 -11.06 7.64
N ILE A 63 1.09 -11.27 8.65
CA ILE A 63 1.28 -10.31 9.74
C ILE A 63 2.24 -9.19 9.28
N LEU A 64 3.36 -9.58 8.67
CA LEU A 64 4.44 -8.66 8.31
C LEU A 64 3.98 -7.55 7.34
N TRP A 65 3.16 -7.88 6.34
CA TRP A 65 2.67 -6.86 5.41
C TRP A 65 1.68 -5.89 6.08
N ARG A 66 0.91 -6.37 7.07
CA ARG A 66 -0.04 -5.55 7.84
C ARG A 66 0.68 -4.58 8.76
N ILE A 67 1.77 -5.02 9.41
CA ILE A 67 2.65 -4.14 10.19
C ILE A 67 3.23 -3.04 9.30
N SER A 68 3.73 -3.41 8.11
CA SER A 68 4.22 -2.44 7.13
C SER A 68 3.16 -1.40 6.76
N ARG A 69 1.93 -1.85 6.44
CA ARG A 69 0.79 -0.96 6.18
C ARG A 69 0.57 0.00 7.35
N SER A 70 0.43 -0.52 8.57
CA SER A 70 0.16 0.33 9.73
C SER A 70 1.24 1.39 9.96
N TYR A 71 2.52 1.06 9.75
CA TYR A 71 3.59 2.07 9.84
C TYR A 71 3.51 3.15 8.76
N VAL A 72 3.12 2.80 7.52
CA VAL A 72 2.84 3.80 6.48
C VAL A 72 1.71 4.70 6.95
N ASP A 73 0.56 4.12 7.26
CA ASP A 73 -0.67 4.87 7.56
C ASP A 73 -0.48 5.78 8.79
N ILE A 74 0.25 5.32 9.82
CA ILE A 74 0.66 6.15 10.95
C ILE A 74 1.55 7.30 10.50
N ALA A 75 2.59 7.03 9.70
CA ALA A 75 3.54 8.04 9.26
C ALA A 75 2.85 9.14 8.42
N GLU A 76 1.89 8.79 7.57
CA GLU A 76 1.16 9.77 6.73
C GLU A 76 0.41 10.83 7.55
N HIS A 77 -0.02 10.46 8.76
CA HIS A 77 -0.80 11.30 9.66
C HIS A 77 0.04 11.94 10.78
N MET A 78 1.35 11.71 10.79
CA MET A 78 2.24 12.39 11.73
C MET A 78 2.43 13.86 11.35
N PRO A 79 2.62 14.74 12.34
CA PRO A 79 3.02 16.12 12.05
C PRO A 79 4.40 16.14 11.38
N SER A 80 4.67 17.18 10.59
CA SER A 80 5.91 17.32 9.80
C SER A 80 6.34 18.80 9.71
N SER A 81 6.12 19.58 10.76
CA SER A 81 6.36 21.04 10.80
C SER A 81 7.70 21.42 11.41
N THR A 82 8.44 20.46 11.96
CA THR A 82 9.78 20.65 12.55
C THR A 82 10.69 19.51 12.16
N ASP A 83 12.00 19.73 12.17
CA ASP A 83 13.01 18.71 11.84
C ASP A 83 12.84 17.44 12.70
N ALA A 84 12.58 17.59 14.00
CA ALA A 84 12.36 16.45 14.89
C ALA A 84 11.09 15.64 14.54
N GLN A 85 10.05 16.31 14.02
CA GLN A 85 8.83 15.66 13.55
C GLN A 85 9.08 14.92 12.22
N GLU A 86 9.82 15.54 11.31
CA GLU A 86 10.24 14.92 10.04
C GLU A 86 11.12 13.68 10.28
N GLU A 87 12.09 13.75 11.19
CA GLU A 87 12.94 12.61 11.58
C GLU A 87 12.10 11.46 12.14
N ALA A 88 11.11 11.75 13.00
CA ALA A 88 10.22 10.76 13.55
C ALA A 88 9.33 10.12 12.46
N GLN A 89 8.82 10.91 11.51
CA GLN A 89 8.04 10.43 10.37
C GLN A 89 8.90 9.52 9.45
N LEU A 90 10.13 9.93 9.16
CA LEU A 90 11.10 9.16 8.38
C LEU A 90 11.38 7.80 9.04
N ALA A 91 11.57 7.77 10.36
CA ALA A 91 11.80 6.54 11.10
C ALA A 91 10.64 5.54 10.95
N LYS A 92 9.39 6.02 10.93
CA LYS A 92 8.21 5.18 10.70
C LYS A 92 8.16 4.64 9.26
N TYR A 93 8.46 5.47 8.26
CA TYR A 93 8.56 4.98 6.87
C TYR A 93 9.67 3.93 6.71
N GLN A 94 10.81 4.09 7.39
CA GLN A 94 11.87 3.09 7.35
C GLN A 94 11.43 1.77 7.98
N LEU A 95 10.74 1.80 9.12
CA LEU A 95 10.13 0.60 9.71
C LEU A 95 9.13 -0.06 8.73
N ALA A 96 8.30 0.73 8.05
CA ALA A 96 7.39 0.20 7.05
C ALA A 96 8.11 -0.56 5.92
N VAL A 97 9.22 -0.01 5.42
CA VAL A 97 10.06 -0.65 4.39
C VAL A 97 10.66 -1.94 4.93
N ASP A 98 11.24 -1.91 6.14
CA ASP A 98 11.89 -3.08 6.74
C ASP A 98 10.90 -4.25 6.88
N TYR A 99 9.66 -3.98 7.34
CA TYR A 99 8.61 -5.00 7.43
C TYR A 99 8.11 -5.48 6.07
N ALA A 100 8.00 -4.60 5.07
CA ALA A 100 7.64 -5.01 3.72
C ALA A 100 8.72 -5.90 3.08
N GLU A 101 10.00 -5.61 3.33
CA GLU A 101 11.11 -6.46 2.88
C GLU A 101 11.07 -7.84 3.53
N LYS A 102 10.77 -7.93 4.83
CA LYS A 102 10.52 -9.21 5.51
C LYS A 102 9.34 -9.96 4.84
N ALA A 103 8.22 -9.29 4.60
CA ALA A 103 7.05 -9.91 3.98
C ALA A 103 7.34 -10.47 2.58
N VAL A 104 8.08 -9.73 1.74
CA VAL A 104 8.50 -10.21 0.42
C VAL A 104 9.50 -11.36 0.52
N ARG A 105 10.38 -11.37 1.52
CA ARG A 105 11.32 -12.47 1.75
C ARG A 105 10.59 -13.78 2.04
N GLU A 106 9.57 -13.74 2.89
CA GLU A 106 8.80 -14.93 3.30
C GLU A 106 7.79 -15.34 2.22
N ALA A 107 7.28 -14.40 1.41
CA ALA A 107 6.34 -14.70 0.33
C ALA A 107 6.57 -13.83 -0.93
N PRO A 108 7.61 -14.14 -1.75
CA PRO A 108 8.05 -13.28 -2.86
C PRO A 108 7.13 -13.29 -4.09
N ASN A 109 6.15 -14.20 -4.10
CA ASN A 109 5.21 -14.42 -5.20
C ASN A 109 3.77 -14.12 -4.80
N LYS A 110 3.56 -13.29 -3.76
CA LYS A 110 2.24 -12.79 -3.38
C LYS A 110 2.09 -11.33 -3.84
N THR A 111 1.01 -11.03 -4.56
CA THR A 111 0.72 -9.66 -5.02
C THR A 111 0.71 -8.68 -3.84
N ILE A 112 0.13 -9.05 -2.69
CA ILE A 112 0.03 -8.15 -1.54
C ILE A 112 1.39 -7.79 -0.92
N THR A 113 2.35 -8.71 -0.87
CA THR A 113 3.66 -8.43 -0.25
C THR A 113 4.47 -7.48 -1.11
N LEU A 114 4.48 -7.70 -2.43
CA LEU A 114 5.11 -6.80 -3.41
C LEU A 114 4.44 -5.43 -3.41
N LEU A 115 3.11 -5.39 -3.42
CA LEU A 115 2.37 -4.12 -3.37
C LEU A 115 2.71 -3.31 -2.12
N ARG A 116 2.76 -3.95 -0.95
CA ARG A 116 3.09 -3.24 0.30
C ARG A 116 4.52 -2.72 0.29
N ARG A 117 5.48 -3.46 -0.29
CA ARG A 117 6.84 -2.97 -0.50
C ARG A 117 6.91 -1.81 -1.49
N ALA A 118 6.12 -1.84 -2.57
CA ALA A 118 5.99 -0.73 -3.50
C ALA A 118 5.45 0.54 -2.80
N ILE A 119 4.40 0.41 -2.00
CA ILE A 119 3.81 1.54 -1.26
C ILE A 119 4.81 2.12 -0.25
N ALA A 120 5.44 1.29 0.58
CA ALA A 120 6.40 1.75 1.58
C ALA A 120 7.63 2.44 0.94
N ASN A 121 8.20 1.84 -0.11
CA ASN A 121 9.29 2.46 -0.86
C ASN A 121 8.86 3.78 -1.54
N GLY A 122 7.64 3.83 -2.07
CA GLY A 122 7.08 5.03 -2.70
C GLY A 122 6.92 6.18 -1.71
N ARG A 123 6.42 5.91 -0.50
CA ARG A 123 6.32 6.92 0.57
C ARG A 123 7.69 7.41 1.04
N LEU A 124 8.65 6.49 1.22
CA LEU A 124 10.03 6.86 1.54
C LEU A 124 10.69 7.69 0.42
N ALA A 125 10.40 7.37 -0.85
CA ALA A 125 10.89 8.14 -2.00
C ALA A 125 10.26 9.54 -2.06
N LEU A 126 8.95 9.67 -1.79
CA LEU A 126 8.27 10.97 -1.72
C LEU A 126 8.86 11.83 -0.59
N PHE A 127 9.13 11.24 0.57
CA PHE A 127 9.74 11.92 1.70
C PHE A 127 11.15 12.44 1.38
N LYS A 128 12.00 11.61 0.75
CA LYS A 128 13.38 11.98 0.36
C LYS A 128 13.45 12.90 -0.87
N GLY A 129 12.39 12.93 -1.67
CA GLY A 129 12.35 13.49 -3.01
C GLY A 129 12.51 12.41 -4.09
N VAL A 130 11.54 12.35 -5.02
CA VAL A 130 11.48 11.31 -6.06
C VAL A 130 12.76 11.24 -6.91
N PHE A 131 13.32 12.39 -7.26
CA PHE A 131 14.50 12.48 -8.12
C PHE A 131 15.85 12.28 -7.39
N THR A 132 15.85 12.30 -6.05
CA THR A 132 17.03 11.93 -5.23
C THR A 132 16.99 10.45 -4.85
N ALA A 133 15.78 9.85 -4.84
CA ALA A 133 15.52 8.46 -4.45
C ALA A 133 15.25 7.51 -5.63
N VAL A 134 15.88 7.74 -6.79
CA VAL A 134 15.70 6.97 -8.04
C VAL A 134 15.66 5.44 -7.83
N GLY A 135 16.58 4.90 -7.02
CA GLY A 135 16.63 3.47 -6.75
C GLY A 135 15.36 2.93 -6.07
N LEU A 136 14.73 3.71 -5.19
CA LEU A 136 13.44 3.36 -4.59
C LEU A 136 12.33 3.42 -5.64
N VAL A 137 12.30 4.46 -6.48
CA VAL A 137 11.29 4.63 -7.53
C VAL A 137 11.31 3.45 -8.52
N ASN A 138 12.49 3.00 -8.93
CA ASN A 138 12.63 1.82 -9.78
C ASN A 138 12.12 0.54 -9.09
N LYS A 139 12.40 0.35 -7.79
CA LYS A 139 11.83 -0.76 -7.02
C LYS A 139 10.30 -0.70 -6.96
N VAL A 140 9.69 0.48 -6.82
CA VAL A 140 8.23 0.65 -6.83
C VAL A 140 7.66 0.14 -8.16
N LYS A 141 8.22 0.57 -9.29
CA LYS A 141 7.82 0.10 -10.61
C LYS A 141 7.92 -1.42 -10.71
N ASP A 142 9.08 -1.98 -10.40
CA ASP A 142 9.34 -3.42 -10.57
C ASP A 142 8.40 -4.27 -9.70
N ASP A 143 8.15 -3.84 -8.46
CA ASP A 143 7.22 -4.51 -7.54
C ASP A 143 5.78 -4.44 -8.05
N CYS A 144 5.33 -3.28 -8.53
CA CYS A 144 3.99 -3.13 -9.10
C CYS A 144 3.81 -3.99 -10.36
N GLU A 145 4.74 -3.94 -11.31
CA GLU A 145 4.71 -4.75 -12.54
C GLU A 145 4.66 -6.24 -12.21
N LYS A 146 5.47 -6.69 -11.25
CA LYS A 146 5.47 -8.09 -10.80
C LYS A 146 4.15 -8.44 -10.08
N ALA A 147 3.65 -7.57 -9.21
CA ALA A 147 2.41 -7.80 -8.47
C ALA A 147 1.19 -7.93 -9.41
N ILE A 148 1.11 -7.06 -10.42
CA ILE A 148 0.09 -7.08 -11.47
C ILE A 148 0.19 -8.37 -12.28
N LYS A 149 1.40 -8.79 -12.67
CA LYS A 149 1.61 -10.04 -13.42
C LYS A 149 1.20 -11.28 -12.61
N LEU A 150 1.46 -11.29 -11.30
CA LEU A 150 1.09 -12.41 -10.43
C LEU A 150 -0.42 -12.55 -10.24
N ASN A 151 -1.14 -11.43 -10.18
CA ASN A 151 -2.61 -11.38 -10.12
C ASN A 151 -3.24 -12.37 -9.12
N ASN A 152 -2.68 -12.48 -7.91
CA ASN A 152 -3.13 -13.45 -6.90
C ASN A 152 -3.54 -12.80 -5.56
N GLY A 153 -3.86 -11.50 -5.59
CA GLY A 153 -4.31 -10.72 -4.43
C GLY A 153 -5.80 -10.34 -4.43
N GLY A 154 -6.56 -10.70 -5.47
CA GLY A 154 -7.94 -10.25 -5.65
C GLY A 154 -8.05 -8.83 -6.22
N GLN A 155 -9.28 -8.44 -6.54
CA GLN A 155 -9.59 -7.23 -7.32
C GLN A 155 -9.17 -5.93 -6.62
N GLU A 156 -9.41 -5.81 -5.31
CA GLU A 156 -9.04 -4.60 -4.54
C GLU A 156 -7.53 -4.40 -4.45
N VAL A 157 -6.77 -5.45 -4.17
CA VAL A 157 -5.30 -5.38 -4.13
C VAL A 157 -4.75 -5.05 -5.52
N LEU A 158 -5.33 -5.67 -6.55
CA LEU A 158 -4.92 -5.41 -7.93
C LEU A 158 -5.23 -3.97 -8.36
N SER A 159 -6.38 -3.41 -7.98
CA SER A 159 -6.71 -2.01 -8.27
C SER A 159 -5.66 -1.08 -7.68
N VAL A 160 -5.26 -1.30 -6.42
CA VAL A 160 -4.23 -0.50 -5.76
C VAL A 160 -2.86 -0.68 -6.43
N ALA A 161 -2.52 -1.88 -6.93
CA ALA A 161 -1.27 -2.08 -7.67
C ALA A 161 -1.22 -1.25 -8.98
N TYR A 162 -2.33 -1.22 -9.72
CA TYR A 162 -2.48 -0.36 -10.90
C TYR A 162 -2.44 1.13 -10.52
N TYR A 163 -3.10 1.52 -9.43
CA TYR A 163 -3.05 2.90 -8.92
C TYR A 163 -1.62 3.35 -8.62
N VAL A 164 -0.87 2.56 -7.85
CA VAL A 164 0.51 2.90 -7.47
C VAL A 164 1.41 2.98 -8.70
N LEU A 165 1.29 2.05 -9.67
CA LEU A 165 2.07 2.11 -10.90
C LEU A 165 1.73 3.35 -11.73
N GLY A 166 0.44 3.64 -11.90
CA GLY A 166 -0.03 4.80 -12.65
C GLY A 166 0.45 6.11 -12.03
N ARG A 167 0.31 6.25 -10.70
CA ARG A 167 0.82 7.40 -9.95
C ARG A 167 2.34 7.53 -10.02
N THR A 168 3.06 6.41 -10.05
CA THR A 168 4.54 6.43 -10.19
C THR A 168 4.94 6.97 -11.56
N HIS A 169 4.31 6.50 -12.63
CA HIS A 169 4.50 7.06 -13.97
C HIS A 169 4.18 8.56 -14.01
N PHE A 170 3.03 8.96 -13.45
CA PHE A 170 2.60 10.36 -13.40
C PHE A 170 3.64 11.24 -12.68
N LYS A 171 4.06 10.83 -11.47
CA LYS A 171 5.01 11.59 -10.66
C LYS A 171 6.39 11.73 -11.31
N VAL A 172 6.84 10.70 -12.03
CA VAL A 172 8.09 10.76 -12.80
C VAL A 172 7.99 11.74 -13.97
N CYS A 173 6.81 11.88 -14.57
CA CYS A 173 6.56 12.80 -15.69
C CYS A 173 6.49 14.29 -15.30
N GLU A 174 6.44 14.63 -14.00
CA GLU A 174 6.54 16.04 -13.54
C GLU A 174 7.87 16.72 -13.94
N LYS A 175 8.87 15.95 -14.38
CA LYS A 175 10.09 16.46 -15.02
C LYS A 175 10.13 16.03 -16.48
N SER A 176 10.64 16.93 -17.32
CA SER A 176 10.80 16.68 -18.74
C SER A 176 11.66 15.44 -19.01
N TYR A 177 11.36 14.75 -20.11
CA TYR A 177 12.04 13.50 -20.50
C TYR A 177 13.57 13.59 -20.45
N LEU A 178 14.15 14.69 -20.96
CA LEU A 178 15.60 14.89 -21.01
C LEU A 178 16.25 14.99 -19.62
N VAL A 179 15.52 15.48 -18.61
CA VAL A 179 16.01 15.56 -17.22
C VAL A 179 16.02 14.19 -16.56
N ARG A 180 15.01 13.36 -16.85
CA ARG A 180 14.83 12.05 -16.20
C ARG A 180 15.58 10.90 -16.89
N LEU A 181 15.95 11.04 -18.15
CA LEU A 181 16.73 10.05 -18.90
C LEU A 181 18.08 9.69 -18.25
N PRO A 182 18.99 10.65 -17.94
CA PRO A 182 20.32 10.32 -17.42
C PRO A 182 20.31 9.72 -16.01
N ILE A 183 19.24 9.95 -15.25
CA ILE A 183 19.07 9.41 -13.90
C ILE A 183 18.27 8.09 -13.89
N GLY A 184 18.04 7.46 -15.05
CA GLY A 184 17.41 6.14 -15.12
C GLY A 184 15.88 6.13 -14.91
N LEU A 185 15.23 7.29 -15.05
CA LEU A 185 13.77 7.46 -14.95
C LEU A 185 13.12 7.78 -16.32
N GLY A 186 13.83 7.50 -17.41
CA GLY A 186 13.33 7.68 -18.79
C GLY A 186 12.11 6.81 -19.14
N TRP A 187 11.81 5.78 -18.34
CA TRP A 187 10.68 4.87 -18.55
C TRP A 187 9.32 5.45 -18.13
N GLY A 188 9.30 6.53 -17.34
CA GLY A 188 8.06 7.25 -16.99
C GLY A 188 7.33 7.70 -18.26
N ASP A 189 6.01 7.70 -18.23
CA ASP A 189 5.19 7.80 -19.44
C ASP A 189 3.76 8.18 -19.03
N MET A 190 3.24 9.29 -19.55
CA MET A 190 1.93 9.81 -19.15
C MET A 190 0.78 8.93 -19.68
N ASP A 191 0.89 8.40 -20.89
CA ASP A 191 -0.11 7.49 -21.44
C ASP A 191 -0.22 6.23 -20.58
N LYS A 192 0.91 5.70 -20.12
CA LYS A 192 0.93 4.59 -19.16
C LYS A 192 0.38 5.00 -17.80
N ALA A 193 0.62 6.23 -17.35
CA ALA A 193 0.02 6.73 -16.11
C ALA A 193 -1.51 6.66 -16.19
N ILE A 194 -2.09 7.26 -17.22
CA ILE A 194 -3.54 7.29 -17.45
C ILE A 194 -4.09 5.88 -17.66
N ALA A 195 -3.43 5.02 -18.44
CA ALA A 195 -3.89 3.66 -18.68
C ALA A 195 -3.95 2.82 -17.38
N ASN A 196 -2.93 2.92 -16.53
CA ASN A 196 -2.91 2.23 -15.25
C ASN A 196 -3.97 2.81 -14.28
N LEU A 197 -4.11 4.13 -14.21
CA LEU A 197 -5.12 4.78 -13.35
C LEU A 197 -6.55 4.44 -13.81
N LYS A 198 -6.81 4.40 -15.12
CA LYS A 198 -8.05 3.87 -15.70
C LYS A 198 -8.32 2.45 -15.25
N LYS A 199 -7.31 1.58 -15.29
CA LYS A 199 -7.47 0.19 -14.86
C LYS A 199 -7.76 0.08 -13.36
N SER A 200 -7.15 0.93 -12.54
CA SER A 200 -7.50 1.02 -11.11
C SER A 200 -8.97 1.39 -10.91
N VAL A 201 -9.45 2.44 -11.61
CA VAL A 201 -10.86 2.87 -11.55
C VAL A 201 -11.82 1.79 -12.06
N GLU A 202 -11.47 1.08 -13.13
CA GLU A 202 -12.27 -0.04 -13.64
C GLU A 202 -12.42 -1.16 -12.59
N LEU A 203 -11.33 -1.49 -11.90
CA LEU A 203 -11.32 -2.54 -10.88
C LEU A 203 -11.99 -2.09 -9.58
N ARG A 204 -11.93 -0.82 -9.21
CA ARG A 204 -12.50 -0.30 -7.96
C ARG A 204 -13.11 1.10 -8.17
N PRO A 205 -14.27 1.19 -8.84
CA PRO A 205 -14.83 2.48 -9.29
C PRO A 205 -15.32 3.37 -8.16
N ASN A 206 -15.55 2.81 -6.97
CA ASN A 206 -16.00 3.53 -5.79
C ASN A 206 -14.86 4.10 -4.93
N PHE A 207 -13.60 3.95 -5.33
CA PHE A 207 -12.46 4.41 -4.55
C PHE A 207 -12.05 5.84 -4.94
N ARG A 208 -12.33 6.82 -4.06
CA ARG A 208 -12.15 8.25 -4.36
C ARG A 208 -10.71 8.59 -4.74
N MET A 209 -9.74 7.99 -4.05
CA MET A 209 -8.30 8.18 -4.33
C MET A 209 -7.96 7.94 -5.80
N SER A 210 -8.44 6.84 -6.40
CA SER A 210 -8.15 6.51 -7.81
C SER A 210 -8.89 7.42 -8.79
N GLN A 211 -10.13 7.81 -8.49
CA GLN A 211 -10.88 8.76 -9.31
C GLN A 211 -10.21 10.13 -9.34
N LEU A 212 -9.75 10.60 -8.18
CA LEU A 212 -9.07 11.88 -8.03
C LEU A 212 -7.74 11.90 -8.77
N GLU A 213 -6.93 10.84 -8.63
CA GLU A 213 -5.63 10.77 -9.29
C GLU A 213 -5.78 10.69 -10.82
N LEU A 214 -6.78 9.95 -11.33
CA LEU A 214 -7.08 9.92 -12.75
C LEU A 214 -7.54 11.30 -13.26
N ALA A 215 -8.35 12.02 -12.49
CA ALA A 215 -8.72 13.39 -12.83
C ALA A 215 -7.50 14.32 -12.91
N LYS A 216 -6.56 14.22 -11.95
CA LYS A 216 -5.31 15.00 -11.96
C LYS A 216 -4.46 14.70 -13.20
N ALA A 217 -4.33 13.43 -13.58
CA ALA A 217 -3.60 13.05 -14.79
C ALA A 217 -4.26 13.61 -16.07
N TYR A 218 -5.59 13.66 -16.14
CA TYR A 218 -6.28 14.32 -17.25
C TYR A 218 -6.09 15.84 -17.28
N ILE A 219 -6.06 16.50 -16.11
CA ILE A 219 -5.78 17.94 -16.05
C ILE A 219 -4.38 18.24 -16.61
N GLU A 220 -3.38 17.42 -16.29
CA GLU A 220 -2.01 17.60 -16.81
C GLU A 220 -1.94 17.46 -18.34
N GLU A 221 -2.82 16.68 -18.95
CA GLU A 221 -2.90 16.49 -20.40
C GLU A 221 -3.96 17.40 -21.07
N ASP A 222 -4.40 18.47 -20.39
CA ASP A 222 -5.41 19.42 -20.86
C ASP A 222 -6.78 18.78 -21.23
N GLU A 223 -7.05 17.58 -20.75
CA GLU A 223 -8.30 16.81 -20.97
C GLU A 223 -9.37 17.17 -19.93
N GLU A 224 -9.70 18.46 -19.80
CA GLU A 224 -10.52 19.00 -18.71
C GLU A 224 -11.91 18.36 -18.60
N GLU A 225 -12.56 18.06 -19.72
CA GLU A 225 -13.89 17.45 -19.73
C GLU A 225 -13.88 16.02 -19.19
N LEU A 226 -12.79 15.28 -19.40
CA LEU A 226 -12.59 13.97 -18.77
C LEU A 226 -12.32 14.14 -17.27
N ALA A 227 -11.47 15.10 -16.89
CA ALA A 227 -11.21 15.40 -15.49
C ALA A 227 -12.51 15.75 -14.72
N LYS A 228 -13.34 16.65 -15.25
CA LYS A 228 -14.62 17.07 -14.63
C LYS A 228 -15.54 15.87 -14.38
N LYS A 229 -15.66 14.93 -15.33
CA LYS A 229 -16.48 13.71 -15.14
C LYS A 229 -16.04 12.90 -13.91
N HIS A 230 -14.74 12.70 -13.73
CA HIS A 230 -14.20 11.98 -12.58
C HIS A 230 -14.34 12.78 -11.28
N LEU A 231 -14.14 14.10 -11.30
CA LEU A 231 -14.30 14.95 -10.11
C LEU A 231 -15.76 15.02 -9.63
N GLN A 232 -16.73 15.07 -10.56
CA GLN A 232 -18.16 15.20 -10.25
C GLN A 232 -18.75 13.96 -9.58
N ILE A 233 -18.19 12.77 -9.80
CA ILE A 233 -18.69 11.54 -9.15
C ILE A 233 -18.15 11.36 -7.73
N ILE A 234 -16.99 11.93 -7.38
CA ILE A 234 -16.35 11.71 -6.07
C ILE A 234 -17.30 12.02 -4.88
N PRO A 235 -18.10 13.10 -4.87
CA PRO A 235 -19.06 13.38 -3.81
C PRO A 235 -20.14 12.31 -3.60
N THR A 236 -20.43 11.48 -4.60
CA THR A 236 -21.46 10.43 -4.52
C THR A 236 -20.90 9.08 -4.06
N LEU A 237 -19.57 8.95 -3.95
CA LEU A 237 -18.90 7.70 -3.57
C LEU A 237 -18.90 7.51 -2.04
N PRO A 238 -18.95 6.26 -1.53
CA PRO A 238 -18.86 5.98 -0.10
C PRO A 238 -17.48 6.36 0.47
N VAL A 239 -17.38 6.37 1.80
CA VAL A 239 -16.09 6.43 2.52
C VAL A 239 -15.55 5.02 2.68
N LEU A 240 -14.37 4.77 2.14
CA LEU A 240 -13.66 3.49 2.12
C LEU A 240 -12.20 3.61 2.58
N ASP A 241 -11.72 4.84 2.77
CA ASP A 241 -10.35 5.16 3.15
C ASP A 241 -10.33 6.28 4.21
N GLU A 242 -9.29 6.32 5.03
CA GLU A 242 -9.15 7.36 6.06
C GLU A 242 -8.95 8.76 5.46
N ASP A 243 -8.34 8.82 4.27
CA ASP A 243 -8.07 10.06 3.54
C ASP A 243 -9.25 10.55 2.68
N ASP A 244 -10.38 9.83 2.63
CA ASP A 244 -11.48 10.13 1.72
C ASP A 244 -12.13 11.50 1.94
N ALA A 245 -12.04 12.04 3.16
CA ALA A 245 -12.48 13.40 3.46
C ALA A 245 -11.57 14.45 2.78
N GLN A 246 -10.25 14.20 2.77
CA GLN A 246 -9.28 15.05 2.10
C GLN A 246 -9.42 14.95 0.58
N PHE A 247 -9.58 13.74 0.02
CA PHE A 247 -9.84 13.57 -1.42
C PHE A 247 -11.12 14.26 -1.88
N LEU A 248 -12.18 14.21 -1.07
CA LEU A 248 -13.41 14.94 -1.35
C LEU A 248 -13.18 16.45 -1.37
N LYS A 249 -12.45 17.00 -0.40
CA LYS A 249 -12.11 18.42 -0.36
C LYS A 249 -11.31 18.84 -1.59
N GLU A 250 -10.24 18.12 -1.90
CA GLU A 250 -9.37 18.41 -3.04
C GLU A 250 -10.15 18.32 -4.36
N SER A 251 -11.01 17.31 -4.53
CA SER A 251 -11.82 17.17 -5.75
C SER A 251 -12.72 18.38 -6.01
N LYS A 252 -13.32 18.97 -4.96
CA LYS A 252 -14.15 20.17 -5.06
C LYS A 252 -13.34 21.41 -5.40
N GLU A 253 -12.12 21.51 -4.86
CA GLU A 253 -11.21 22.61 -5.15
C GLU A 253 -10.73 22.57 -6.60
N LEU A 254 -10.36 21.39 -7.12
CA LEU A 254 -10.01 21.22 -8.53
C LEU A 254 -11.20 21.52 -9.44
N LEU A 255 -12.39 21.02 -9.13
CA LEU A 255 -13.58 21.27 -9.95
C LEU A 255 -13.92 22.76 -10.03
N LYS A 256 -13.69 23.53 -8.96
CA LYS A 256 -13.85 25.00 -8.97
C LYS A 256 -12.83 25.72 -9.85
N LYS A 257 -11.62 25.18 -10.03
CA LYS A 257 -10.57 25.78 -10.87
C LYS A 257 -10.81 25.55 -12.36
N LEU A 258 -11.53 24.48 -12.71
CA LEU A 258 -11.86 24.10 -14.08
C LEU A 258 -13.16 24.75 -14.62
N ASN A 259 -13.83 25.56 -13.80
CA ASN A 259 -15.07 26.29 -14.15
C ASN A 259 -14.80 27.79 -14.14
#